data_AF-A0A1F1DSM5-F1
#
_entry.id   AF-A0A1F1DSM5-F1
#
_cell.length_a   1.000
_cell.length_b   1.000
_cell.length_c   1.000
_cell.angle_alpha   90.00
_cell.angle_beta   90.00
_cell.angle_gamma   90.00
#
_symmetry.space_group_name_H-M   'P 1'
#
loop_
_entity.id
_entity.type
_entity.pdbx_description
1 polymer ?
#
loop_
_entity_poly.entity_id
_entity_poly.type
_entity_poly.pdbx_seq_one_letter_code
_entity_poly.pdbx_strand_id
1 'polypeptide(L)'
;MKTHFTHQNNNISFCDNIFYWLWHNTPKRGFPDRTFATIAVLQFSYTVFFITMLLILLNIAIERSIADSFELLSSPLLILFVLLILINMKIYNESKYEKLQTHFNKLSLKEIEIYKKKFFYSMLISVIIIVIELLFFIIINQQ
;
A
#
# COMPACT_ATOMS: atom_id res chain seq x y z
N MET A 1 -13.73 39.54 -10.92
CA MET A 1 -12.71 38.60 -10.42
C MET A 1 -13.42 37.29 -10.06
N LYS A 2 -13.43 36.31 -10.97
CA LYS A 2 -14.08 35.01 -10.74
C LYS A 2 -13.14 34.18 -9.87
N THR A 3 -13.51 33.96 -8.61
CA THR A 3 -12.84 33.02 -7.72
C THR A 3 -13.04 31.62 -8.29
N HIS A 4 -12.02 31.07 -8.94
CA HIS A 4 -11.94 29.64 -9.22
C HIS A 4 -11.87 28.92 -7.87
N PHE A 5 -13.03 28.52 -7.35
CA PHE A 5 -13.11 27.41 -6.41
C PHE A 5 -12.62 26.19 -7.17
N THR A 6 -11.33 25.89 -7.03
CA THR A 6 -10.84 24.55 -7.34
C THR A 6 -11.58 23.64 -6.38
N HIS A 7 -12.42 22.75 -6.93
CA HIS A 7 -12.92 21.59 -6.21
C HIS A 7 -11.66 20.80 -5.80
N GLN A 8 -11.09 21.10 -4.64
CA GLN A 8 -10.11 20.22 -4.01
C GLN A 8 -10.84 18.89 -3.85
N ASN A 9 -10.33 17.85 -4.52
CA ASN A 9 -10.82 16.50 -4.35
C ASN A 9 -10.75 16.17 -2.85
N ASN A 10 -11.86 16.29 -2.12
CA ASN A 10 -12.01 15.95 -0.70
C ASN A 10 -11.92 14.42 -0.45
N ASN A 11 -11.46 13.65 -1.44
CA ASN A 11 -11.32 12.21 -1.34
C ASN A 11 -9.98 11.87 -0.69
N ILE A 12 -10.04 11.27 0.49
CA ILE A 12 -8.89 10.68 1.16
C ILE A 12 -8.40 9.53 0.28
N SER A 13 -7.12 9.55 -0.11
CA SER A 13 -6.54 8.49 -0.93
C SER A 13 -6.52 7.15 -0.18
N PHE A 14 -6.44 6.04 -0.92
CA PHE A 14 -6.40 4.71 -0.33
C PHE A 14 -5.26 4.55 0.69
N CYS A 15 -4.04 4.94 0.32
CA CYS A 15 -2.88 4.86 1.23
C CYS A 15 -3.00 5.86 2.38
N ASP A 16 -3.56 7.05 2.16
CA ASP A 16 -3.80 8.02 3.24
C ASP A 16 -4.83 7.51 4.26
N ASN A 17 -5.86 6.79 3.82
CA ASN A 17 -6.83 6.17 4.70
C ASN A 17 -6.18 5.07 5.56
N ILE A 18 -5.36 4.21 4.94
CA ILE A 18 -4.63 3.17 5.67
C ILE A 18 -3.65 3.79 6.66
N PHE A 19 -2.86 4.77 6.21
CA PHE A 19 -1.91 5.47 7.06
C PHE A 19 -2.60 6.09 8.28
N TYR A 20 -3.70 6.81 8.06
CA TYR A 20 -4.45 7.44 9.13
C TYR A 20 -4.91 6.43 10.18
N TRP A 21 -5.56 5.33 9.76
CA TRP A 21 -6.08 4.34 10.72
C TRP A 21 -4.99 3.51 11.39
N LEU A 22 -3.89 3.21 10.71
CA LEU A 22 -2.74 2.57 11.33
C LEU A 22 -2.14 3.48 12.42
N TRP A 23 -1.90 4.75 12.10
CA TRP A 23 -1.36 5.72 13.06
C TRP A 23 -2.32 5.95 14.22
N HIS A 24 -3.60 6.20 13.93
CA HIS A 24 -4.63 6.49 14.93
C HIS A 24 -4.84 5.35 15.93
N ASN A 25 -4.71 4.10 15.49
CA ASN A 25 -4.85 2.92 16.35
C ASN A 25 -3.52 2.52 17.04
N THR A 26 -2.39 3.13 16.68
CA THR A 26 -1.11 2.83 17.31
C THR A 26 -1.07 3.47 18.71
N PRO A 27 -0.65 2.74 19.77
CA PRO A 27 -0.54 3.31 21.10
C PRO A 27 0.36 4.54 21.10
N LYS A 28 0.11 5.55 21.95
CA LYS A 28 0.92 6.79 22.05
C LYS A 28 2.42 6.57 22.36
N ARG A 29 2.84 5.33 22.63
CA ARG A 29 4.23 4.89 22.84
C ARG A 29 4.74 3.90 21.78
N GLY A 30 3.87 3.44 20.88
CA GLY A 30 4.24 2.63 19.74
C GLY A 30 4.69 3.54 18.62
N PHE A 31 5.91 3.35 18.12
CA PHE A 31 6.54 4.19 17.09
C PHE A 31 5.58 4.49 15.93
N PRO A 32 5.03 5.71 15.85
CA PRO A 32 4.26 6.15 14.69
C PRO A 32 5.15 6.22 13.44
N ASP A 33 6.45 6.34 13.65
CA ASP A 33 7.50 6.26 12.64
C ASP A 33 7.53 4.92 11.88
N ARG A 34 6.81 3.88 12.27
CA ARG A 34 6.80 2.61 11.49
C ARG A 34 5.66 2.53 10.48
N THR A 35 4.67 3.41 10.55
CA THR A 35 3.50 3.33 9.66
C THR A 35 3.89 3.52 8.19
N PHE A 36 4.87 4.36 7.89
CA PHE A 36 5.37 4.51 6.52
C PHE A 36 5.93 3.20 5.95
N ALA A 37 6.59 2.39 6.79
CA ALA A 37 7.17 1.11 6.39
C ALA A 37 6.06 0.10 6.09
N THR A 38 5.00 0.07 6.91
CA THR A 38 3.81 -0.74 6.62
C THR A 38 3.18 -0.35 5.28
N ILE A 39 3.02 0.95 5.00
CA ILE A 39 2.50 1.40 3.70
C ILE A 39 3.41 0.97 2.55
N ALA A 40 4.74 1.09 2.71
CA ALA A 40 5.69 0.66 1.69
C ALA A 40 5.61 -0.85 1.41
N VAL A 41 5.49 -1.68 2.45
CA VAL A 41 5.30 -3.14 2.31
C VAL A 41 4.01 -3.45 1.55
N LEU A 42 2.91 -2.78 1.88
CA LEU A 42 1.63 -2.97 1.19
C LEU A 42 1.71 -2.57 -0.29
N GLN A 43 2.29 -1.40 -0.58
CA GLN A 43 2.48 -0.93 -1.96
C GLN A 43 3.39 -1.87 -2.76
N PHE A 44 4.44 -2.38 -2.13
CA PHE A 44 5.37 -3.31 -2.75
C PHE A 44 4.69 -4.65 -3.06
N SER A 45 4.00 -5.25 -2.09
CA SER A 45 3.24 -6.50 -2.28
C SER A 45 2.20 -6.35 -3.40
N TYR A 46 1.42 -5.26 -3.42
CA TYR A 46 0.49 -5.04 -4.53
C TYR A 46 1.16 -4.91 -5.90
N THR A 47 2.34 -4.31 -5.93
CA THR A 47 3.11 -4.17 -7.18
C THR A 47 3.65 -5.52 -7.64
N VAL A 48 4.23 -6.32 -6.73
CA VAL A 48 4.74 -7.68 -7.02
C VAL A 48 3.60 -8.58 -7.47
N PHE A 49 2.46 -8.58 -6.77
CA PHE A 49 1.28 -9.32 -7.16
C PHE A 49 0.79 -8.94 -8.57
N PHE A 50 0.73 -7.64 -8.87
CA PHE A 50 0.32 -7.17 -10.19
C PHE A 50 1.29 -7.60 -11.30
N ILE A 51 2.60 -7.47 -11.07
CA ILE A 51 3.64 -7.93 -12.01
C ILE A 51 3.50 -9.45 -12.24
N THR A 52 3.31 -10.22 -11.17
CA THR A 52 3.14 -11.67 -11.24
C THR A 52 1.93 -12.04 -12.09
N MET A 53 0.78 -11.40 -11.85
CA MET A 53 -0.43 -11.62 -12.65
C MET A 53 -0.23 -11.23 -14.11
N LEU A 54 0.50 -10.16 -14.40
CA LEU A 54 0.82 -9.75 -15.76
C LEU A 54 1.72 -10.78 -16.48
N LEU A 55 2.74 -11.32 -15.80
CA LEU A 55 3.63 -12.35 -16.34
C LEU A 55 2.87 -13.64 -16.68
N ILE A 56 1.93 -14.04 -15.81
CA ILE A 56 1.04 -15.19 -16.04
C ILE A 56 0.13 -14.90 -17.24
N LEU A 57 -0.52 -13.74 -17.27
CA LEU A 57 -1.47 -13.37 -18.32
C LEU A 57 -0.81 -13.26 -19.71
N LEU A 58 0.40 -12.71 -19.78
CA LEU A 58 1.16 -12.56 -21.03
C LEU A 58 1.80 -13.85 -21.52
N ASN A 59 1.60 -14.98 -20.82
CA ASN A 59 2.20 -16.28 -21.13
C ASN A 59 3.75 -16.28 -21.14
N ILE A 60 4.39 -15.18 -20.74
CA ILE A 60 5.86 -15.06 -20.60
C ILE A 60 6.37 -16.05 -19.56
N ALA A 61 5.55 -16.32 -18.53
CA ALA A 61 5.77 -17.35 -17.52
C ALA A 61 5.75 -18.80 -18.05
N ILE A 62 5.25 -19.04 -19.27
CA ILE A 62 5.24 -20.37 -19.90
C ILE A 62 6.44 -20.53 -20.85
N GLU A 63 6.91 -19.44 -21.48
CA GLU A 63 8.12 -19.47 -22.34
C GLU A 63 9.43 -19.38 -21.54
N ARG A 64 9.45 -18.61 -20.44
CA ARG A 64 10.52 -18.60 -19.43
C ARG A 64 9.95 -19.15 -18.14
N SER A 65 10.72 -19.97 -17.42
CA SER A 65 10.34 -20.34 -16.05
C SER A 65 10.09 -19.08 -15.23
N ILE A 66 9.06 -19.11 -14.38
CA ILE A 66 8.74 -18.00 -13.49
C ILE A 66 9.95 -17.69 -12.58
N ALA A 67 10.71 -18.71 -12.18
CA ALA A 67 11.93 -18.56 -11.40
C ALA A 67 12.97 -17.66 -12.10
N ASP A 68 13.28 -17.95 -13.37
CA ASP A 68 14.24 -17.16 -14.17
C ASP A 68 13.78 -15.71 -14.35
N SER A 69 12.46 -15.51 -14.50
CA SER A 69 11.87 -14.18 -14.61
C SER A 69 12.02 -13.37 -13.32
N PHE A 70 11.83 -14.00 -12.16
CA PHE A 70 12.05 -13.37 -10.86
C PHE A 70 13.52 -13.12 -10.56
N GLU A 71 14.43 -14.00 -10.98
CA GLU A 71 15.86 -13.78 -10.84
C GLU A 71 16.29 -12.48 -11.56
N LEU A 72 15.82 -12.28 -12.79
CA LEU A 72 16.07 -11.06 -13.56
C LEU A 72 15.44 -9.81 -12.94
N LEU A 73 14.24 -9.95 -12.35
CA LEU A 73 13.50 -8.85 -11.74
C LEU A 73 13.90 -8.54 -10.28
N SER A 74 14.66 -9.42 -9.64
CA SER A 74 15.03 -9.32 -8.22
C SER A 74 15.70 -7.99 -7.86
N SER A 75 16.68 -7.57 -8.67
CA SER A 75 17.42 -6.32 -8.46
C SER A 75 16.53 -5.08 -8.68
N PRO A 76 15.76 -4.96 -9.78
CA PRO A 76 14.76 -3.90 -9.93
C PRO A 76 13.74 -3.84 -8.80
N LEU A 77 13.24 -4.99 -8.31
CA LEU A 77 12.28 -5.05 -7.22
C LEU A 77 12.88 -4.59 -5.89
N LEU A 78 14.14 -4.95 -5.60
CA LEU A 78 14.85 -4.47 -4.41
C LEU A 78 15.01 -2.94 -4.44
N ILE A 79 15.44 -2.39 -5.58
CA ILE A 79 15.58 -0.94 -5.77
C ILE A 79 14.22 -0.24 -5.58
N LEU A 80 13.16 -0.79 -6.18
CA LEU A 80 11.80 -0.28 -6.02
C LEU A 80 11.39 -0.28 -4.55
N PHE A 81 11.65 -1.36 -3.81
CA PHE A 81 11.30 -1.45 -2.40
C PHE A 81 12.01 -0.38 -1.56
N VAL A 82 13.32 -0.18 -1.77
CA VAL A 82 14.10 0.87 -1.08
C VAL A 82 13.55 2.26 -1.42
N LEU A 83 13.24 2.53 -2.69
CA LEU A 83 12.65 3.80 -3.10
C LEU A 83 11.28 4.04 -2.47
N LEU A 84 10.42 3.03 -2.41
CA LEU A 84 9.12 3.11 -1.75
C LEU A 84 9.27 3.46 -0.27
N ILE A 85 10.22 2.84 0.43
CA ILE A 85 10.52 3.17 1.84
C ILE A 85 10.91 4.64 1.99
N LEU A 86 11.86 5.13 1.17
CA LEU A 86 12.34 6.52 1.26
C LEU A 86 11.25 7.54 0.93
N ILE A 87 10.45 7.28 -0.11
CA ILE A 87 9.34 8.14 -0.52
C ILE A 87 8.27 8.17 0.56
N ASN A 88 7.86 7.00 1.06
CA ASN A 88 6.83 6.92 2.09
C ASN A 88 7.29 7.53 3.40
N MET A 89 8.56 7.37 3.80
CA MET A 89 9.13 8.05 4.97
C MET A 89 8.98 9.57 4.88
N LYS A 90 9.17 10.15 3.68
CA LYS A 90 9.01 11.59 3.45
C LYS A 90 7.54 12.03 3.44
N ILE A 91 6.64 11.23 2.87
CA ILE A 91 5.21 11.56 2.72
C ILE A 91 4.45 11.36 4.02
N TYR A 92 4.67 10.23 4.70
CA TYR A 92 3.90 9.72 5.82
C TYR A 92 4.59 10.04 7.15
N ASN A 93 4.57 11.32 7.50
CA ASN A 93 5.07 11.86 8.75
C ASN A 93 3.94 12.43 9.63
N GLU A 94 4.30 12.92 10.81
CA GLU A 94 3.36 13.51 11.76
C GLU A 94 2.56 14.67 11.16
N SER A 95 3.18 15.56 10.37
CA SER A 95 2.45 16.66 9.70
C SER A 95 1.39 16.15 8.72
N LYS A 96 1.65 15.05 8.01
CA LYS A 96 0.65 14.40 7.15
C LYS A 96 -0.49 13.82 7.99
N TYR A 97 -0.18 13.24 9.15
CA TYR A 97 -1.20 12.74 10.09
C TYR A 97 -2.08 13.88 10.62
N GLU A 98 -1.51 14.99 11.09
CA GLU A 98 -2.26 16.14 11.59
C GLU A 98 -3.22 16.72 10.54
N LYS A 99 -2.76 16.80 9.29
CA LYS A 99 -3.60 17.21 8.15
C LYS A 99 -4.78 16.26 7.94
N LEU A 100 -4.53 14.95 7.99
CA LEU A 100 -5.56 13.94 7.85
C LEU A 100 -6.53 13.94 9.03
N GLN A 101 -6.03 14.05 10.26
CA GLN A 101 -6.85 14.16 11.47
C GLN A 101 -7.79 15.37 11.39
N THR A 102 -7.28 16.52 10.97
CA THR A 102 -8.09 17.73 10.77
C THR A 102 -9.15 17.52 9.70
N HIS A 103 -8.82 16.78 8.63
CA HIS A 103 -9.78 16.43 7.58
C HIS A 103 -10.86 15.47 8.10
N PHE A 104 -10.47 14.38 8.79
CA PHE A 104 -11.40 13.41 9.39
C PHE A 104 -12.33 14.03 10.44
N ASN A 105 -11.84 15.00 11.23
CA ASN A 105 -12.66 15.72 12.21
C ASN A 105 -13.78 16.56 11.57
N LYS A 106 -13.66 16.91 10.27
CA LYS A 106 -14.69 17.64 9.52
C LYS A 106 -15.74 16.72 8.88
N LEU A 107 -15.49 15.41 8.86
CA LEU A 107 -16.40 14.43 8.24
C LEU A 107 -17.54 14.04 9.19
N SER A 108 -18.67 13.63 8.62
CA SER A 108 -19.76 13.06 9.38
C SER A 108 -19.42 11.66 9.90
N LEU A 109 -20.11 11.21 10.95
CA LEU A 109 -19.91 9.86 11.52
C LEU A 109 -20.11 8.76 10.47
N LYS A 110 -21.09 8.92 9.57
CA LYS A 110 -21.35 7.95 8.48
C LYS A 110 -20.18 7.83 7.52
N GLU A 111 -19.54 8.95 7.16
CA GLU A 111 -18.37 8.94 6.27
C GLU A 111 -17.16 8.29 6.95
N ILE A 112 -16.94 8.58 8.23
CA ILE A 112 -15.87 7.95 9.02
C ILE A 112 -16.04 6.42 9.04
N GLU A 113 -17.26 5.92 9.24
CA GLU A 113 -17.54 4.48 9.18
C GLU A 113 -17.23 3.87 7.81
N ILE A 114 -17.53 4.56 6.71
CA ILE A 114 -17.18 4.10 5.36
C ILE A 114 -15.66 3.98 5.23
N TYR A 115 -14.90 4.98 5.68
CA TYR A 115 -13.44 4.96 5.63
C TYR A 115 -12.82 3.89 6.54
N LYS A 116 -13.40 3.65 7.73
CA LYS A 116 -13.03 2.52 8.60
C LYS A 116 -13.25 1.17 7.92
N LYS A 117 -14.41 0.98 7.28
CA LYS A 117 -14.71 -0.26 6.53
C LYS A 117 -13.73 -0.45 5.38
N LYS A 118 -13.45 0.61 4.60
CA LYS A 118 -12.44 0.57 3.53
C LYS A 118 -11.07 0.17 4.06
N PHE A 119 -10.66 0.69 5.21
CA PHE A 119 -9.41 0.29 5.87
C PHE A 119 -9.41 -1.19 6.28
N PHE A 120 -10.50 -1.68 6.88
CA PHE A 120 -10.60 -3.08 7.28
C PHE A 120 -10.52 -4.03 6.07
N TYR A 121 -11.30 -3.76 5.02
CA TYR A 121 -11.27 -4.55 3.79
C TYR A 121 -9.90 -4.47 3.10
N SER A 122 -9.24 -3.30 3.09
CA SER A 122 -7.91 -3.19 2.50
C SER A 122 -6.88 -4.03 3.24
N MET A 123 -6.92 -4.06 4.58
CA MET A 123 -6.02 -4.92 5.37
C MET A 123 -6.29 -6.40 5.11
N LEU A 124 -7.56 -6.81 5.02
CA LEU A 124 -7.91 -8.20 4.74
C LEU A 124 -7.45 -8.63 3.34
N ILE A 125 -7.67 -7.80 2.32
CA ILE A 125 -7.18 -8.04 0.96
C ILE A 125 -5.65 -8.11 0.92
N SER A 126 -4.97 -7.24 1.67
CA SER A 126 -3.49 -7.26 1.78
C SER A 126 -2.98 -8.59 2.30
N VAL A 127 -3.60 -9.11 3.37
CA VAL A 127 -3.22 -10.41 3.95
C VAL A 127 -3.42 -11.53 2.95
N ILE A 128 -4.55 -11.54 2.23
CA ILE A 128 -4.82 -12.54 1.19
C ILE A 128 -3.75 -12.49 0.09
N ILE A 129 -3.41 -11.30 -0.40
CA ILE A 129 -2.40 -11.14 -1.45
C ILE A 129 -1.04 -11.66 -0.98
N ILE A 130 -0.59 -11.28 0.21
CA ILE A 130 0.69 -11.74 0.78
C ILE A 130 0.70 -13.26 0.92
N VAL A 131 -0.40 -13.88 1.38
CA VAL A 131 -0.51 -15.33 1.48
C VAL A 131 -0.40 -15.99 0.11
N ILE A 132 -1.07 -15.45 -0.92
CA ILE A 132 -0.99 -15.96 -2.29
C ILE A 132 0.44 -15.85 -2.83
N GLU A 133 1.11 -14.71 -2.61
CA GLU A 133 2.51 -14.51 -3.02
C GLU A 133 3.45 -15.51 -2.35
N LEU A 134 3.28 -15.77 -1.05
CA LEU A 134 4.07 -16.75 -0.31
C LEU A 134 3.82 -18.18 -0.81
N LEU A 135 2.57 -18.56 -1.05
CA LEU A 135 2.23 -19.87 -1.61
C LEU A 135 2.84 -20.05 -3.00
N PHE A 136 2.76 -19.02 -3.84
CA PHE A 136 3.33 -19.04 -5.18
C PHE A 136 4.86 -19.20 -5.12
N PHE A 137 5.53 -18.46 -4.24
CA PHE A 137 6.97 -18.59 -4.00
C PHE A 137 7.37 -20.00 -3.54
N ILE A 138 6.58 -20.62 -2.65
CA ILE A 138 6.84 -22.01 -2.21
C ILE A 138 6.69 -22.99 -3.37
N ILE A 139 5.63 -22.86 -4.18
CA ILE A 139 5.38 -23.76 -5.32
C ILE A 139 6.51 -23.68 -6.35
N ILE A 140 6.99 -22.47 -6.67
CA ILE A 140 8.08 -22.28 -7.64
C ILE A 140 9.39 -22.89 -7.15
N ASN A 141 9.73 -22.73 -5.88
CA ASN A 141 11.00 -23.24 -5.32
C ASN A 141 11.00 -24.76 -5.05
N GLN A 142 9.88 -25.45 -5.26
CA GLN A 142 9.79 -26.91 -5.16
C GLN A 142 9.98 -27.62 -6.51
N GLN A 143 10.03 -26.89 -7.62
CA GLN A 143 10.32 -27.39 -8.98
C GLN A 143 11.82 -27.29 -9.30
#